data_AF-A0A4V6WNX7-F1
#
_entry.id   AF-A0A4V6WNX7-F1
#
_cell.length_a   1.000
_cell.length_b   1.000
_cell.length_c   1.000
_cell.angle_alpha   90.00
_cell.angle_beta   90.00
_cell.angle_gamma   90.00
#
_symmetry.space_group_name_H-M   'P 1'
#
loop_
_entity.id
_entity.type
_entity.pdbx_description
1 polymer ?
#
loop_
_entity_poly.entity_id
_entity_poly.type
_entity_poly.pdbx_seq_one_letter_code
_entity_poly.pdbx_strand_id
1 'polypeptide(L)'
;CTYSSLFSTFRKDICAGVNRPCETLGLSHLSGMCQPHRSCNINEDSGLPLAFTIAHELGHSFGIQHDGKENDCEPVGRHPSIMSRQLQYNPTPLTWSKCSKEYITRFLE
;
A
#
# COMPACT_ATOMS: atom_id res chain seq x y z
N CYS A 1 2.75 -21.82 2.46
CA CYS A 1 2.47 -20.64 1.64
C CYS A 1 3.62 -20.42 0.66
N THR A 2 3.34 -20.07 -0.60
CA THR A 2 4.36 -19.56 -1.52
C THR A 2 4.22 -18.05 -1.57
N TYR A 3 5.22 -17.32 -1.08
CA TYR A 3 5.21 -15.86 -1.05
C TYR A 3 5.48 -15.28 -2.45
N SER A 4 4.46 -15.27 -3.30
CA SER A 4 4.54 -14.77 -4.67
C SER A 4 3.31 -13.94 -4.98
N SER A 5 3.50 -12.75 -5.54
CA SER A 5 2.43 -11.84 -5.94
C SER A 5 2.67 -11.32 -7.36
N LEU A 6 1.60 -11.24 -8.15
CA LEU A 6 1.65 -10.69 -9.50
C LEU A 6 1.56 -9.16 -9.44
N PHE A 7 2.52 -8.46 -10.02
CA PHE A 7 2.52 -7.01 -10.12
C PHE A 7 2.12 -6.57 -11.53
N SER A 8 1.03 -5.80 -11.63
CA SER A 8 0.59 -5.18 -12.88
C SER A 8 0.70 -3.66 -12.77
N THR A 9 1.44 -3.04 -13.69
CA THR A 9 1.65 -1.58 -13.71
C THR A 9 1.05 -0.97 -14.99
N PHE A 10 0.26 0.09 -14.85
CA PHE A 10 -0.45 0.73 -15.97
C PHE A 10 -0.19 2.24 -16.01
N ARG A 11 -0.03 2.81 -17.20
CA ARG A 11 0.06 4.28 -17.42
C ARG A 11 -1.32 4.97 -17.50
N LYS A 12 -2.38 4.28 -17.09
CA LYS A 12 -3.76 4.76 -17.18
C LYS A 12 -4.30 4.93 -15.78
N ASP A 13 -5.10 5.99 -15.63
CA ASP A 13 -5.86 6.27 -14.43
C ASP A 13 -6.77 5.08 -14.09
N ILE A 14 -6.58 4.51 -12.89
CA ILE A 14 -7.35 3.35 -12.39
C ILE A 14 -8.60 3.76 -11.60
N CYS A 15 -8.89 5.05 -11.50
CA CYS A 15 -10.03 5.60 -10.78
C CYS A 15 -11.38 5.14 -11.36
N ALA A 16 -12.28 4.71 -10.48
CA ALA A 16 -13.64 4.33 -10.85
C ALA A 16 -14.53 5.55 -11.23
N GLY A 17 -14.16 6.75 -10.79
CA GLY A 17 -14.95 7.97 -11.01
C GLY A 17 -14.53 8.72 -12.27
N VAL A 18 -15.30 8.60 -13.36
CA VAL A 18 -15.11 9.44 -14.55
C VAL A 18 -15.30 10.91 -14.16
N ASN A 19 -14.31 11.76 -14.43
CA ASN A 19 -14.31 13.20 -14.13
C ASN A 19 -14.29 13.59 -12.64
N ARG A 20 -13.80 12.73 -11.74
CA ARG A 20 -13.47 13.14 -10.36
C ARG A 20 -12.01 12.80 -10.05
N PRO A 21 -11.26 13.69 -9.39
CA PRO A 21 -9.94 13.34 -8.89
C PRO A 21 -10.11 12.19 -7.89
N CYS A 22 -9.45 11.07 -8.15
CA CYS A 22 -9.28 10.04 -7.14
C CYS A 22 -7.79 9.90 -6.85
N GLU A 23 -7.44 9.83 -5.57
CA GLU A 23 -6.05 9.73 -5.10
C GLU A 23 -5.57 8.27 -5.11
N THR A 24 -6.29 7.35 -5.77
CA THR A 24 -5.98 5.92 -5.78
C THR A 24 -4.96 5.61 -6.86
N LEU A 25 -3.72 5.38 -6.43
CA LEU A 25 -2.62 5.00 -7.32
C LEU A 25 -2.37 3.49 -7.35
N GLY A 26 -2.97 2.72 -6.43
CA GLY A 26 -2.75 1.29 -6.33
C GLY A 26 -3.95 0.54 -5.75
N LEU A 27 -3.96 -0.77 -5.96
CA LEU A 27 -4.95 -1.69 -5.39
C LEU A 27 -4.34 -3.07 -5.12
N SER A 28 -4.63 -3.61 -3.94
CA SER A 28 -4.21 -4.94 -3.50
C SER A 28 -5.24 -5.52 -2.52
N HIS A 29 -5.27 -6.85 -2.43
CA HIS A 29 -6.08 -7.52 -1.41
C HIS A 29 -5.37 -7.55 -0.07
N LEU A 30 -6.09 -7.21 1.01
CA LEU A 30 -5.62 -7.46 2.36
C LEU A 30 -5.35 -8.95 2.57
N SER A 31 -4.14 -9.28 3.04
CA SER A 31 -3.68 -10.66 3.31
C SER A 31 -3.74 -11.58 2.08
N GLY A 32 -3.57 -11.02 0.88
CA GLY A 32 -3.64 -11.74 -0.40
C GLY A 32 -2.43 -12.63 -0.71
N MET A 33 -1.27 -12.38 -0.10
CA MET A 33 0.03 -12.97 -0.50
C MET A 33 0.05 -14.50 -0.61
N CYS A 34 -0.68 -15.20 0.26
CA CYS A 34 -0.73 -16.66 0.31
C CYS A 34 -1.94 -17.27 -0.44
N GLN A 35 -2.72 -16.45 -1.13
CA GLN A 35 -3.95 -16.84 -1.80
C GLN A 35 -3.77 -16.64 -3.31
N PRO A 36 -3.60 -17.72 -4.11
CA PRO A 36 -3.25 -17.59 -5.53
C PRO A 36 -4.19 -16.70 -6.36
N HIS A 37 -5.48 -16.67 -6.00
CA HIS A 37 -6.50 -15.87 -6.68
C HIS A 37 -6.60 -14.42 -6.16
N ARG A 38 -5.83 -14.05 -5.13
CA ARG A 38 -5.81 -12.72 -4.51
C ARG A 38 -4.41 -12.11 -4.41
N SER A 39 -3.36 -12.88 -4.70
CA SER A 39 -1.98 -12.42 -4.63
C SER A 39 -1.62 -11.63 -5.89
N CYS A 40 -2.18 -10.43 -5.99
CA CYS A 40 -1.94 -9.49 -7.07
C CYS A 40 -2.00 -8.05 -6.58
N ASN A 41 -1.23 -7.19 -7.24
CA ASN A 41 -1.18 -5.75 -7.00
C ASN A 41 -1.32 -5.02 -8.35
N ILE A 42 -2.23 -4.06 -8.42
CA ILE A 42 -2.40 -3.15 -9.56
C ILE A 42 -1.83 -1.79 -9.14
N ASN A 43 -1.00 -1.19 -9.99
CA ASN A 43 -0.36 0.09 -9.68
C ASN A 43 -0.39 1.02 -10.89
N GLU A 44 -0.82 2.25 -10.69
CA GLU A 44 -0.72 3.33 -11.66
C GLU A 44 0.71 3.88 -11.69
N ASP A 45 1.29 3.91 -12.88
CA ASP A 45 2.63 4.41 -13.13
C ASP A 45 2.66 5.95 -13.10
N SER A 46 3.03 6.47 -11.94
CA SER A 46 3.25 7.89 -11.65
C SER A 46 4.72 8.32 -11.75
N GLY A 47 5.59 7.50 -12.36
CA GLY A 47 7.05 7.73 -12.42
C GLY A 47 7.77 7.20 -11.19
N LEU A 48 8.85 7.85 -10.74
CA LEU A 48 9.62 7.43 -9.54
C LEU A 48 8.77 7.18 -8.27
N PRO A 49 7.70 7.97 -8.00
CA PRO A 49 6.82 7.74 -6.86
C PRO A 49 6.07 6.39 -6.86
N LEU A 50 5.98 5.71 -8.02
CA LEU A 50 5.41 4.37 -8.17
C LEU A 50 6.02 3.36 -7.18
N ALA A 51 7.30 3.51 -6.84
CA ALA A 51 7.95 2.63 -5.88
C ALA A 51 7.26 2.63 -4.50
N PHE A 52 6.74 3.78 -4.06
CA PHE A 52 5.98 3.89 -2.81
C PHE A 52 4.61 3.25 -2.91
N THR A 53 3.92 3.43 -4.04
CA THR A 53 2.65 2.76 -4.33
C THR A 53 2.83 1.24 -4.29
N ILE A 54 3.84 0.70 -4.98
CA ILE A 54 4.13 -0.74 -4.98
C ILE A 54 4.40 -1.24 -3.55
N ALA A 55 5.20 -0.50 -2.78
CA ALA A 55 5.47 -0.87 -1.38
C ALA A 55 4.19 -0.85 -0.53
N HIS A 56 3.33 0.16 -0.69
CA HIS A 56 2.05 0.28 0.01
C HIS A 56 1.11 -0.89 -0.30
N GLU A 57 0.91 -1.19 -1.59
CA GLU A 57 0.03 -2.28 -2.02
C GLU A 57 0.57 -3.66 -1.63
N LEU A 58 1.89 -3.82 -1.64
CA LEU A 58 2.53 -5.02 -1.12
C LEU A 58 2.31 -5.17 0.39
N GLY A 59 2.30 -4.06 1.13
CA GLY A 59 1.93 -4.04 2.55
C GLY A 59 0.53 -4.61 2.79
N HIS A 60 -0.47 -4.17 2.01
CA HIS A 60 -1.81 -4.77 2.07
C HIS A 60 -1.80 -6.26 1.78
N SER A 61 -1.02 -6.71 0.79
CA SER A 61 -0.87 -8.14 0.48
C SER A 61 -0.39 -8.98 1.68
N PHE A 62 0.42 -8.38 2.58
CA PHE A 62 0.87 -8.98 3.84
C PHE A 62 -0.07 -8.72 5.04
N GLY A 63 -1.27 -8.21 4.79
CA GLY A 63 -2.28 -7.97 5.83
C GLY A 63 -2.07 -6.68 6.62
N ILE A 64 -1.19 -5.80 6.17
CA ILE A 64 -0.97 -4.51 6.82
C ILE A 64 -2.13 -3.57 6.50
N GLN A 65 -2.80 -3.05 7.54
CA GLN A 65 -3.84 -2.04 7.37
C GLN A 65 -3.25 -0.62 7.29
N HIS A 66 -4.08 0.33 6.85
CA HIS A 66 -3.71 1.74 6.88
C HIS A 66 -3.40 2.22 8.29
N ASP A 67 -2.38 3.07 8.40
CA ASP A 67 -2.05 3.79 9.62
C ASP A 67 -3.20 4.70 10.04
N GLY A 68 -3.60 4.63 11.33
CA GLY A 68 -4.76 5.35 11.88
C GLY A 68 -6.12 4.68 11.63
N LYS A 69 -6.17 3.64 10.80
CA LYS A 69 -7.40 2.87 10.62
C LYS A 69 -7.50 1.79 11.69
N GLU A 70 -8.32 2.04 12.72
CA GLU A 70 -8.58 1.08 13.80
C GLU A 70 -7.29 0.65 14.54
N ASN A 71 -6.26 1.51 14.54
CA ASN A 71 -4.99 1.32 15.21
C ASN A 71 -4.40 2.66 15.68
N ASP A 72 -3.47 2.61 16.63
CA ASP A 72 -2.88 3.79 17.26
C ASP A 72 -1.70 4.39 16.46
N CYS A 73 -1.55 4.07 15.18
CA CYS A 73 -0.48 4.60 14.31
C CYS A 73 -0.96 5.76 13.45
N GLU A 74 -1.86 6.60 13.97
CA GLU A 74 -2.22 7.86 13.31
C GLU A 74 -0.96 8.65 12.90
N PRO A 75 -0.93 9.28 11.71
CA PRO A 75 0.22 10.05 11.28
C PRO A 75 0.54 11.19 12.27
N VAL A 76 1.56 10.99 13.11
CA VAL A 76 1.99 12.01 14.07
C VAL A 76 2.89 13.03 13.36
N GLY A 77 2.32 14.18 12.98
CA GLY A 77 3.01 15.27 12.29
C GLY A 77 3.06 15.12 10.75
N ARG A 78 3.98 15.84 10.09
CA ARG A 78 4.16 15.81 8.61
C ARG A 78 5.03 14.66 8.09
N HIS A 79 5.20 13.59 8.87
CA HIS A 79 6.02 12.43 8.50
C HIS A 79 5.13 11.22 8.28
N PRO A 80 4.57 11.06 7.07
CA PRO A 80 3.78 9.88 6.75
C PRO A 80 4.66 8.63 6.73
N SER A 81 4.07 7.52 7.14
CA SER A 81 4.64 6.19 6.94
C SER A 81 4.11 5.59 5.63
N ILE A 82 4.70 4.50 5.16
CA ILE A 82 4.33 3.86 3.88
C ILE A 82 2.84 3.54 3.81
N MET A 83 2.23 3.12 4.93
CA MET A 83 0.81 2.73 5.00
C MET A 83 -0.14 3.89 5.35
N SER A 84 0.32 5.14 5.28
CA SER A 84 -0.55 6.31 5.40
C SER A 84 -1.55 6.37 4.23
N ARG A 85 -2.78 6.85 4.51
CA ARG A 85 -3.86 6.92 3.51
C ARG A 85 -3.59 7.86 2.35
N GLN A 86 -2.74 8.87 2.55
CA GLN A 86 -2.41 9.87 1.54
C GLN A 86 -0.93 9.83 1.24
N LEU A 87 -0.61 9.81 -0.06
CA LEU A 87 0.75 9.95 -0.53
C LEU A 87 1.18 11.41 -0.36
N GLN A 88 2.15 11.67 0.51
CA GLN A 88 2.80 12.98 0.57
C GLN A 88 4.13 12.90 -0.15
N TYR A 89 4.31 13.77 -1.14
CA TYR A 89 5.57 13.95 -1.86
C TYR A 89 6.56 14.74 -1.00
N ASN A 90 7.08 14.09 0.05
CA ASN A 90 8.12 14.66 0.91
C ASN A 90 9.47 14.02 0.51
N PRO A 91 10.59 14.78 0.47
CA PRO A 91 11.90 14.23 0.10
C PRO A 91 12.51 13.34 1.19
N THR A 92 11.86 13.23 2.36
CA THR A 92 12.26 12.32 3.42
C THR A 92 11.91 10.87 3.08
N PRO A 93 12.82 9.90 3.31
CA PRO A 93 12.51 8.49 3.11
C PRO A 93 11.29 8.07 3.94
N LEU A 94 10.28 7.50 3.27
CA LEU A 94 9.14 6.91 3.96
C LEU A 94 9.58 5.66 4.72
N THR A 95 9.05 5.49 5.93
CA THR A 95 9.35 4.34 6.79
C THR A 95 8.07 3.56 7.12
N TRP A 96 8.24 2.34 7.64
CA TRP A 96 7.14 1.53 8.14
C TRP A 96 6.83 1.90 9.60
N SER A 97 5.54 2.09 9.91
CA SER A 97 5.06 2.38 11.26
C SER A 97 5.25 1.19 12.21
N LYS A 98 5.06 1.42 13.51
CA LYS A 98 4.98 0.36 14.52
C LYS A 98 3.89 -0.67 14.15
N CYS A 99 2.69 -0.20 13.80
CA CYS A 99 1.56 -1.07 13.47
C CYS A 99 1.85 -1.89 12.22
N SER A 100 2.48 -1.29 11.21
CA SER A 100 2.91 -2.02 10.01
C SER A 100 3.80 -3.22 10.34
N LYS A 101 4.78 -3.01 11.23
CA LYS A 101 5.69 -4.07 11.70
C LYS A 101 4.96 -5.15 12.49
N GLU A 102 4.00 -4.77 13.34
CA GLU A 102 3.19 -5.74 14.10
C GLU A 102 2.31 -6.58 13.17
N TYR A 103 1.64 -5.97 12.19
CA TYR A 103 0.80 -6.70 11.23
C TYR A 103 1.58 -7.72 10.41
N ILE A 104 2.71 -7.31 9.81
CA ILE A 104 3.52 -8.25 9.01
C ILE A 104 4.12 -9.37 9.87
N THR A 105 4.51 -9.07 11.11
CA THR A 105 5.01 -10.10 12.04
C THR A 105 3.93 -11.14 12.32
N ARG A 106 2.71 -10.70 12.65
CA ARG A 106 1.55 -11.59 12.86
C ARG A 106 1.14 -12.38 11.62
N PHE A 107 1.41 -11.87 10.42
CA PHE A 107 1.11 -12.58 9.17
C PHE A 107 2.12 -13.70 8.88
N LEU A 108 3.38 -13.52 9.30
CA LEU A 108 4.47 -14.46 9.02
C LEU A 108 4.64 -15.54 10.11
N GLU A 109 4.14 -15.29 11.32
CA GLU A 109 4.02 -16.27 12.41
C GLU A 109 2.89 -17.29 12.16
#